data_AF-A0A941GCE7-F1
#
_entry.id   AF-A0A941GCE7-F1
#
_cell.length_a   1.000
_cell.length_b   1.000
_cell.length_c   1.000
_cell.angle_alpha   90.00
_cell.angle_beta   90.00
_cell.angle_gamma   90.00
#
_symmetry.space_group_name_H-M   'P 1'
#
loop_
_entity.id
_entity.type
_entity.pdbx_description
1 polymer ?
#
loop_
_entity_poly.entity_id
_entity_poly.type
_entity_poly.pdbx_seq_one_letter_code
_entity_poly.pdbx_strand_id
1 'polypeptide(L)'
;GASRNAYGSRSGTRGDATLNLGHSNFGSNADFNYRGMVAASADGVALGRAGGGGSAMLLKTPDVSGMPYGFNVEGHPVAGSGTYAVPIGRYDDVPFARVVSSGDDLDMNVEVPANIVRAHPGQVYPAQAKGDINRVYSGLL
;
A
#
# COMPACT_ATOMS: atom_id res chain seq x y z
N GLY A 1 -41.57 2.48 -10.56
CA GLY A 1 -40.57 3.28 -11.29
C GLY A 1 -39.22 2.63 -11.16
N ALA A 2 -38.32 2.87 -12.12
CA ALA A 2 -37.01 2.24 -12.16
C ALA A 2 -36.05 2.88 -11.14
N SER A 3 -35.43 2.07 -10.29
CA SER A 3 -34.29 2.47 -9.46
C SER A 3 -32.99 2.18 -10.20
N ARG A 4 -32.05 3.12 -10.18
CA ARG A 4 -30.69 2.96 -10.73
C ARG A 4 -29.67 3.04 -9.61
N ASN A 5 -28.66 2.18 -9.66
CA ASN A 5 -27.51 2.20 -8.74
C ASN A 5 -26.23 2.09 -9.59
N ALA A 6 -25.23 2.92 -9.29
CA ALA A 6 -23.86 2.79 -9.78
C ALA A 6 -22.87 2.71 -8.60
N TYR A 7 -22.01 1.70 -8.62
CA TYR A 7 -20.99 1.46 -7.60
C TYR A 7 -19.59 1.42 -8.24
N GLY A 8 -18.61 2.02 -7.57
CA GLY A 8 -17.20 1.94 -7.96
C GLY A 8 -16.29 1.90 -6.74
N SER A 9 -15.20 1.14 -6.84
CA SER A 9 -14.18 1.02 -5.81
C SER A 9 -12.77 1.07 -6.38
N ARG A 10 -11.85 1.69 -5.64
CA ARG A 10 -10.42 1.70 -5.96
C ARG A 10 -9.60 1.40 -4.72
N SER A 11 -8.76 0.38 -4.80
CA SER A 11 -7.72 0.10 -3.79
C SER A 11 -6.38 0.67 -4.25
N GLY A 12 -5.69 1.36 -3.35
CA GLY A 12 -4.41 1.99 -3.66
C GLY A 12 -3.40 1.86 -2.52
N THR A 13 -2.20 2.38 -2.73
CA THR A 13 -1.09 2.31 -1.77
C THR A 13 -1.31 3.16 -0.52
N ARG A 14 -2.23 4.12 -0.58
CA ARG A 14 -2.51 5.09 0.50
C ARG A 14 -3.87 4.90 1.16
N GLY A 15 -4.67 3.94 0.71
CA GLY A 15 -6.04 3.76 1.18
C GLY A 15 -6.95 3.16 0.11
N ASP A 16 -8.17 2.86 0.52
CA ASP A 16 -9.23 2.33 -0.32
C ASP A 16 -10.37 3.37 -0.39
N ALA A 17 -10.91 3.60 -1.59
CA ALA A 17 -12.03 4.51 -1.83
C ALA A 17 -13.20 3.78 -2.50
N THR A 18 -14.41 4.08 -2.05
CA THR A 18 -15.65 3.53 -2.63
C THR A 18 -16.66 4.65 -2.84
N LEU A 19 -17.37 4.62 -3.97
CA LEU A 19 -18.42 5.54 -4.33
C LEU A 19 -19.67 4.74 -4.74
N ASN A 20 -20.82 5.12 -4.19
CA ASN A 20 -22.12 4.54 -4.50
C ASN A 20 -23.11 5.66 -4.80
N LEU A 21 -23.76 5.61 -5.97
CA LEU A 21 -24.73 6.61 -6.42
C LEU A 21 -26.06 5.89 -6.72
N GLY A 22 -27.14 6.31 -6.08
CA GLY A 22 -28.47 5.76 -6.30
C GLY A 22 -29.47 6.82 -6.72
N HIS A 23 -30.40 6.44 -7.59
CA HIS A 23 -31.51 7.28 -8.03
C HIS A 23 -32.80 6.46 -8.09
N SER A 24 -33.88 6.99 -7.53
CA SER A 24 -35.20 6.37 -7.51
C SER A 24 -36.29 7.43 -7.67
N ASN A 25 -37.53 6.98 -7.82
CA ASN A 25 -38.71 7.85 -7.86
C ASN A 25 -38.93 8.67 -6.57
N PHE A 26 -38.29 8.31 -5.46
CA PHE A 26 -38.47 8.93 -4.15
C PHE A 26 -37.25 9.77 -3.71
N GLY A 27 -36.17 9.77 -4.49
CA GLY A 27 -34.95 10.51 -4.16
C GLY A 27 -33.68 9.93 -4.78
N SER A 28 -32.58 10.66 -4.57
CA SER A 28 -31.22 10.27 -4.97
C SER A 28 -30.30 10.24 -3.75
N ASN A 29 -29.32 9.35 -3.75
CA ASN A 29 -28.29 9.27 -2.72
C ASN A 29 -26.90 9.20 -3.36
N ALA A 30 -25.91 9.74 -2.64
CA ALA A 30 -24.51 9.66 -3.01
C ALA A 30 -23.68 9.40 -1.75
N ASP A 31 -23.03 8.24 -1.72
CA ASP A 31 -22.24 7.79 -0.58
C ASP A 31 -20.78 7.65 -1.02
N PHE A 32 -19.89 8.42 -0.41
CA PHE A 32 -18.44 8.30 -0.59
C PHE A 32 -17.81 7.83 0.72
N ASN A 33 -16.94 6.84 0.63
CA ASN A 33 -16.20 6.33 1.77
C ASN A 33 -14.72 6.17 1.41
N TYR A 34 -13.85 6.63 2.30
CA TYR A 34 -12.41 6.46 2.24
C TYR A 34 -11.93 5.76 3.50
N ARG A 35 -11.10 4.73 3.33
CA ARG A 35 -10.54 3.95 4.43
C ARG A 35 -9.04 3.83 4.26
N GLY A 36 -8.29 4.28 5.27
CA GLY A 36 -6.83 4.25 5.25
C GLY A 36 -6.24 4.29 6.65
N MET A 37 -4.92 4.43 6.70
CA MET A 37 -4.10 4.57 7.89
C MET A 37 -3.17 5.77 7.73
N VAL A 38 -2.86 6.41 8.86
CA VAL A 38 -1.77 7.38 8.98
C VAL A 38 -0.74 6.78 9.93
N ALA A 39 0.53 6.74 9.51
CA ALA A 39 1.65 6.43 10.39
C ALA A 39 2.51 7.68 10.55
N ALA A 40 2.81 8.04 11.80
CA ALA A 40 3.64 9.20 12.12
C ALA A 40 4.66 8.82 13.20
N SER A 41 5.90 9.26 13.02
CA SER A 41 7.02 9.06 13.94
C SER A 41 8.03 10.21 13.78
N ALA A 42 9.14 10.16 14.52
CA ALA A 42 10.25 11.10 14.32
C ALA A 42 10.86 11.01 12.91
N ASP A 43 10.76 9.84 12.25
CA ASP A 43 11.30 9.61 10.91
C ASP A 43 10.37 10.12 9.79
N GLY A 44 9.16 10.57 10.14
CA GLY A 44 8.24 11.20 9.21
C GLY A 44 6.79 10.72 9.31
N VAL A 45 6.03 11.01 8.26
CA VAL A 45 4.60 10.70 8.16
C VAL A 45 4.28 10.09 6.80
N ALA A 46 3.40 9.09 6.77
CA ALA A 46 2.90 8.51 5.55
C ALA A 46 1.46 8.02 5.69
N LEU A 47 0.79 7.92 4.54
CA LEU A 47 -0.51 7.27 4.40
C LEU A 47 -0.34 5.83 3.93
N GLY A 48 -1.30 5.01 4.30
CA GLY A 48 -1.33 3.58 3.98
C GLY A 48 -2.74 3.03 3.91
N ARG A 49 -2.85 1.79 3.46
CA ARG A 49 -4.11 1.05 3.58
C ARG A 49 -4.43 0.82 5.06
N ALA A 50 -5.72 0.70 5.37
CA ALA A 50 -6.11 0.32 6.72
C ALA A 50 -5.68 -1.12 7.02
N GLY A 51 -5.26 -1.38 8.25
CA GLY A 51 -4.95 -2.73 8.74
C GLY A 51 -5.46 -2.93 10.17
N GLY A 52 -5.44 -4.17 10.64
CA GLY A 52 -6.05 -4.57 11.92
C GLY A 52 -5.16 -4.48 13.15
N GLY A 53 -3.83 -4.35 13.00
CA GLY A 53 -2.88 -4.49 14.11
C GLY A 53 -2.70 -3.25 14.97
N GLY A 54 -3.01 -2.05 14.44
CA GLY A 54 -2.77 -0.77 15.09
C GLY A 54 -1.29 -0.34 15.11
N SER A 55 -0.42 -1.05 14.40
CA SER A 55 1.00 -0.75 14.19
C SER A 55 1.29 -0.63 12.70
N ALA A 56 2.38 0.06 12.36
CA ALA A 56 2.76 0.26 10.97
C ALA A 56 4.28 0.30 10.77
N MET A 57 4.72 -0.07 9.58
CA MET A 57 6.04 0.24 9.08
C MET A 57 6.00 1.51 8.22
N LEU A 58 6.85 2.48 8.54
CA LEU A 58 7.10 3.66 7.73
C LEU A 58 8.15 3.30 6.69
N LEU A 59 7.69 2.78 5.55
CA LEU A 59 8.54 2.23 4.51
C LEU A 59 8.92 3.30 3.49
N LYS A 60 10.22 3.50 3.31
CA LYS A 60 10.78 4.27 2.18
C LYS A 60 11.18 3.32 1.06
N THR A 61 10.72 3.58 -0.16
CA THR A 61 11.10 2.83 -1.36
C THR A 61 12.26 3.50 -2.10
N PRO A 62 13.11 2.74 -2.82
CA PRO A 62 14.20 3.30 -3.63
C PRO A 62 13.71 4.35 -4.64
N ASP A 63 14.59 5.26 -5.03
CA ASP A 63 14.31 6.14 -6.16
C ASP A 63 14.96 5.57 -7.42
N VAL A 64 14.14 5.18 -8.39
CA VAL A 64 14.59 4.65 -9.69
C VAL A 64 14.14 5.63 -10.76
N SER A 65 15.08 6.46 -11.23
CA SER A 65 14.78 7.57 -12.11
C SER A 65 14.10 7.11 -13.41
N GLY A 66 12.99 7.75 -13.76
CA GLY A 66 12.31 7.56 -15.04
C GLY A 66 11.56 6.23 -15.19
N MET A 67 11.46 5.41 -14.14
CA MET A 67 10.79 4.10 -14.21
C MET A 67 9.72 3.98 -13.12
N PRO A 68 8.42 3.95 -13.47
CA PRO A 68 7.39 3.59 -12.51
C PRO A 68 7.52 2.10 -12.18
N TYR A 69 7.48 1.79 -10.89
CA TYR A 69 7.49 0.42 -10.40
C TYR A 69 6.67 0.31 -9.11
N GLY A 70 6.34 -0.91 -8.72
CA GLY A 70 5.58 -1.20 -7.51
C GLY A 70 5.72 -2.65 -7.11
N PHE A 71 5.45 -2.93 -5.85
CA PHE A 71 5.53 -4.25 -5.26
C PHE A 71 4.62 -4.30 -4.03
N ASN A 72 4.40 -5.48 -3.46
CA ASN A 72 3.67 -5.64 -2.22
C ASN A 72 4.63 -5.89 -1.07
N VAL A 73 4.36 -5.27 0.07
CA VAL A 73 5.06 -5.51 1.33
C VAL A 73 4.03 -5.92 2.38
N GLU A 74 4.24 -7.06 3.02
CA GLU A 74 3.24 -7.66 3.94
C GLU A 74 1.84 -7.77 3.31
N GLY A 75 1.78 -8.03 1.99
CA GLY A 75 0.53 -8.12 1.24
C GLY A 75 -0.15 -6.77 0.93
N HIS A 76 0.52 -5.64 1.19
CA HIS A 76 0.02 -4.30 0.89
C HIS A 76 0.79 -3.67 -0.27
N PRO A 77 0.10 -3.09 -1.27
CA PRO A 77 0.78 -2.49 -2.41
C PRO A 77 1.52 -1.22 -2.00
N VAL A 78 2.73 -1.06 -2.51
CA VAL A 78 3.54 0.15 -2.45
C VAL A 78 4.03 0.49 -3.85
N ALA A 79 4.32 1.77 -4.09
CA ALA A 79 4.88 2.24 -5.35
C ALA A 79 6.32 2.72 -5.14
N GLY A 80 7.05 2.90 -6.24
CA GLY A 80 8.41 3.41 -6.21
C GLY A 80 8.53 4.86 -5.76
N SER A 81 9.75 5.25 -5.37
CA SER A 81 10.14 6.63 -5.06
C SER A 81 9.24 7.36 -4.04
N GLY A 82 8.75 6.67 -3.01
CA GLY A 82 7.87 7.24 -2.00
C GLY A 82 8.06 6.70 -0.59
N THR A 83 7.27 7.25 0.33
CA THR A 83 7.14 6.76 1.70
C THR A 83 5.70 6.33 1.95
N TYR A 84 5.52 5.15 2.54
CA TYR A 84 4.22 4.51 2.73
C TYR A 84 4.07 3.98 4.15
N ALA A 85 2.85 4.02 4.67
CA ALA A 85 2.50 3.28 5.88
C ALA A 85 2.07 1.87 5.46
N VAL A 86 2.85 0.86 5.85
CA VAL A 86 2.51 -0.55 5.63
C VAL A 86 2.00 -1.13 6.94
N PRO A 87 0.72 -1.55 7.03
CA PRO A 87 0.19 -2.15 8.25
C PRO A 87 0.96 -3.41 8.63
N ILE A 88 1.23 -3.57 9.93
CA ILE A 88 1.79 -4.80 10.49
C ILE A 88 0.75 -5.42 11.41
N GLY A 89 0.75 -6.76 11.50
CA GLY A 89 -0.08 -7.45 12.46
C GLY A 89 0.38 -7.20 13.89
N ARG A 90 -0.49 -7.54 14.84
CA ARG A 90 -0.26 -7.23 16.25
C ARG A 90 0.62 -8.31 16.88
N TYR A 91 1.68 -7.89 17.55
CA TYR A 91 2.68 -8.76 18.18
C TYR A 91 3.47 -9.63 17.20
N ASP A 92 3.50 -9.24 15.92
CA ASP A 92 4.28 -9.94 14.91
C ASP A 92 5.75 -9.53 15.00
N ASP A 93 6.62 -10.53 14.85
CA ASP A 93 8.05 -10.34 14.61
C ASP A 93 8.27 -10.24 13.11
N VAL A 94 8.84 -9.13 12.65
CA VAL A 94 9.13 -8.88 11.23
C VAL A 94 10.61 -8.55 11.10
N PRO A 95 11.50 -9.55 11.04
CA PRO A 95 12.93 -9.30 10.79
C PRO A 95 13.14 -8.79 9.36
N PHE A 96 12.49 -9.45 8.39
CA PHE A 96 12.40 -9.04 7.00
C PHE A 96 10.93 -9.03 6.61
N ALA A 97 10.48 -7.95 5.99
CA ALA A 97 9.13 -7.90 5.50
C ALA A 97 9.01 -8.71 4.20
N ARG A 98 7.91 -9.44 4.05
CA ARG A 98 7.60 -10.24 2.86
C ARG A 98 7.34 -9.31 1.69
N VAL A 99 8.14 -9.47 0.63
CA VAL A 99 8.03 -8.72 -0.62
C VAL A 99 7.49 -9.61 -1.73
N VAL A 100 6.55 -9.08 -2.53
CA VAL A 100 6.06 -9.74 -3.75
C VAL A 100 6.00 -8.72 -4.89
N SER A 101 6.78 -8.97 -5.95
CA SER A 101 6.80 -8.17 -7.18
C SER A 101 5.45 -8.18 -7.88
N SER A 102 5.02 -7.03 -8.43
CA SER A 102 3.67 -6.85 -8.99
C SER A 102 3.63 -6.55 -10.50
N GLY A 103 4.63 -6.95 -11.28
CA GLY A 103 4.62 -6.73 -12.73
C GLY A 103 5.48 -7.72 -13.50
N ASP A 104 5.01 -8.12 -14.68
CA ASP A 104 5.69 -9.08 -15.56
C ASP A 104 6.81 -8.43 -16.39
N ASP A 105 6.78 -7.10 -16.52
CA ASP A 105 7.72 -6.32 -17.35
C ASP A 105 8.97 -5.84 -16.59
N LEU A 106 9.05 -6.13 -15.29
CA LEU A 106 10.11 -5.67 -14.39
C LEU A 106 10.68 -6.85 -13.62
N ASP A 107 12.01 -6.98 -13.65
CA ASP A 107 12.73 -7.88 -12.76
C ASP A 107 13.12 -7.09 -11.51
N MET A 108 12.64 -7.55 -10.36
CA MET A 108 12.77 -6.84 -9.10
C MET A 108 13.26 -7.80 -8.04
N ASN A 109 14.44 -7.51 -7.50
CA ASN A 109 14.97 -8.15 -6.32
C ASN A 109 14.98 -7.14 -5.17
N VAL A 110 13.88 -7.10 -4.41
CA VAL A 110 13.67 -6.12 -3.34
C VAL A 110 13.55 -6.81 -2.00
N GLU A 111 14.32 -6.32 -1.04
CA GLU A 111 14.32 -6.74 0.36
C GLU A 111 13.94 -5.57 1.26
N VAL A 112 13.21 -5.86 2.33
CA VAL A 112 12.81 -4.87 3.33
C VAL A 112 13.26 -5.37 4.71
N PRO A 113 14.50 -5.04 5.14
CA PRO A 113 14.91 -5.29 6.52
C PRO A 113 14.10 -4.39 7.44
N ALA A 114 13.30 -5.00 8.31
CA ALA A 114 12.40 -4.31 9.23
C ALA A 114 12.90 -4.38 10.68
N ASN A 115 13.55 -5.49 11.08
CA ASN A 115 14.10 -5.71 12.43
C ASN A 115 13.09 -5.42 13.55
N ILE A 116 11.81 -5.69 13.30
CA ILE A 116 10.74 -5.45 14.26
C ILE A 116 10.65 -6.66 15.16
N VAL A 117 10.97 -6.47 16.43
CA VAL A 117 10.69 -7.45 17.47
C VAL A 117 9.39 -7.04 18.12
N ARG A 118 8.36 -7.85 17.91
CA ARG A 118 7.03 -7.78 18.50
C ARG A 118 6.35 -6.44 18.30
N ALA A 119 5.66 -6.32 17.17
CA ALA A 119 4.95 -5.10 16.83
C ALA A 119 3.87 -4.72 17.87
N HIS A 120 4.02 -3.59 18.56
CA HIS A 120 3.04 -3.12 19.53
C HIS A 120 2.07 -2.09 18.91
N PRO A 121 0.77 -2.15 19.24
CA PRO A 121 -0.19 -1.13 18.80
C PRO A 121 0.25 0.28 19.20
N GLY A 122 0.10 1.23 18.28
CA GLY A 122 0.53 2.62 18.43
C GLY A 122 1.99 2.87 18.02
N GLN A 123 2.77 1.83 17.72
CA GLN A 123 4.15 1.98 17.28
C GLN A 123 4.25 2.05 15.75
N VAL A 124 5.21 2.86 15.30
CA VAL A 124 5.59 3.04 13.91
C VAL A 124 7.07 2.72 13.78
N TYR A 125 7.42 1.79 12.88
CA TYR A 125 8.78 1.31 12.71
C TYR A 125 9.36 1.83 11.38
N PRO A 126 10.47 2.56 11.38
CA PRO A 126 11.10 2.97 10.13
C PRO A 126 11.68 1.76 9.41
N ALA A 127 11.49 1.69 8.09
CA ALA A 127 12.15 0.71 7.25
C ALA A 127 12.49 1.28 5.88
N GLN A 128 13.49 0.70 5.25
CA GLN A 128 13.90 1.08 3.91
C GLN A 128 13.97 -0.16 3.03
N ALA A 129 13.22 -0.15 1.94
CA ALA A 129 13.38 -1.14 0.89
C ALA A 129 14.72 -0.93 0.19
N LYS A 130 15.44 -2.02 -0.01
CA LYS A 130 16.72 -2.10 -0.71
C LYS A 130 16.55 -3.10 -1.85
N GLY A 131 17.20 -2.87 -2.97
CA GLY A 131 17.10 -3.82 -4.07
C GLY A 131 17.42 -3.23 -5.43
N ASP A 132 17.58 -4.14 -6.38
CA ASP A 132 17.81 -3.83 -7.79
C ASP A 132 16.50 -4.00 -8.56
N ILE A 133 16.18 -3.00 -9.38
CA ILE A 133 14.96 -2.95 -10.19
C ILE A 133 15.39 -2.69 -11.63
N ASN A 134 15.17 -3.68 -12.49
CA ASN A 134 15.58 -3.66 -13.89
C ASN A 134 14.37 -3.91 -14.79
N ARG A 135 14.38 -3.31 -15.98
CA ARG A 135 13.36 -3.58 -16.99
C ARG A 135 13.69 -4.90 -17.69
N VAL A 136 12.72 -5.81 -17.78
CA VAL A 136 12.90 -7.02 -18.59
C VAL A 136 12.77 -6.62 -20.05
N TYR A 137 13.86 -6.71 -20.81
CA TYR A 137 13.82 -6.50 -22.26
C TYR A 137 13.55 -7.84 -22.93
N SER A 138 12.30 -8.10 -23.31
CA SER A 138 11.96 -9.25 -24.16
C SER A 138 12.15 -8.84 -25.63
N GLY A 139 13.39 -8.92 -26.11
CA GLY A 139 13.67 -8.86 -27.55
C GLY A 139 13.46 -10.24 -28.15
N LEU A 140 12.59 -10.33 -29.18
CA LEU A 140 12.49 -11.50 -30.05
C LEU A 140 13.90 -11.82 -30.62
N LEU A 141 14.37 -13.05 -30.41
CA LEU A 141 15.47 -13.65 -31.18
C LEU A 141 14.97 -14.13 -32.53
#